data_AF-A0A0Q5B8W4-F1
#
_entry.id   AF-A0A0Q5B8W4-F1
#
_cell.length_a   1.000
_cell.length_b   1.000
_cell.length_c   1.000
_cell.angle_alpha   90.00
_cell.angle_beta   90.00
_cell.angle_gamma   90.00
#
_symmetry.space_group_name_H-M   'P 1'
#
loop_
_entity.id
_entity.type
_entity.pdbx_description
1 polymer ?
#
loop_
_entity_poly.entity_id
_entity_poly.type
_entity_poly.pdbx_seq_one_letter_code
_entity_poly.pdbx_strand_id
1 'polypeptide(L)'
;MVSAPLRLPKDPTMTETHVPFTHDTAPATAPVDFYDVLGLDRDDSTEVLARKLRTLAVQWAARASRAGAVGKEGRDLVTVISAAEEAFSSEDARERYDLGLIRRPAQETAAAPLIDWQSRAWTYYFLGDFGAAAVAARKAREVAPDDPMTFVITAWVQISEDELKQAKQSADEAFVLDELGEDTADVHHVRGLVFYLNGDFDRAIQGFDRALAKAGDGEKPEILLRKAWAHSQKGEANEMLRTAENGLSLGVEMAAPTQRGLEEAICRAVYAQSDDPAASAASITRYRSAGERIGSSATESSSKARVLAFIEERCRLHTRLLETIARITELEAASRSLTSVPAPEGAQTNVPLIPIGIGLVMLVAGTGWAPLALVGLAFLAYAGFAIAARVRWNAQKEAFTTARRDLASVQRRLADERESRTEQRDHLTPFTPLAS
;
A
#
# COMPACT_ATOMS: atom_id res chain seq x y z
N MET A 1 -96.78 -9.48 59.80
CA MET A 1 -96.74 -8.48 60.89
C MET A 1 -95.31 -7.94 60.96
N VAL A 2 -95.15 -6.62 60.74
CA VAL A 2 -94.02 -5.74 61.17
C VAL A 2 -92.67 -5.99 60.45
N SER A 3 -91.97 -5.06 59.77
CA SER A 3 -92.09 -3.61 59.52
C SER A 3 -91.16 -3.20 58.35
N ALA A 4 -91.52 -2.13 57.63
CA ALA A 4 -90.63 -1.33 56.77
C ALA A 4 -90.10 -0.10 57.55
N PRO A 5 -89.14 0.73 57.06
CA PRO A 5 -89.50 1.76 56.06
C PRO A 5 -88.41 2.16 55.03
N LEU A 6 -88.83 3.12 54.19
CA LEU A 6 -88.34 3.66 52.91
C LEU A 6 -87.21 4.73 52.95
N ARG A 7 -86.49 4.81 51.81
CA ARG A 7 -85.99 5.98 51.00
C ARG A 7 -84.73 6.83 51.37
N LEU A 8 -83.69 6.71 50.49
CA LEU A 8 -83.05 7.68 49.53
C LEU A 8 -82.63 9.11 49.99
N PRO A 9 -81.72 9.91 49.31
CA PRO A 9 -80.87 9.72 48.07
C PRO A 9 -79.45 10.42 48.02
N LYS A 10 -78.78 10.34 46.83
CA LYS A 10 -77.91 11.32 46.06
C LYS A 10 -76.35 11.20 45.99
N ASP A 11 -75.88 10.95 44.74
CA ASP A 11 -74.70 11.48 43.97
C ASP A 11 -73.23 11.28 44.47
N PRO A 12 -72.17 11.52 43.65
CA PRO A 12 -71.89 11.15 42.24
C PRO A 12 -70.42 10.69 41.97
N THR A 13 -70.08 10.37 40.70
CA THR A 13 -68.73 10.38 40.04
C THR A 13 -67.56 9.57 40.62
N MET A 14 -67.04 8.60 39.85
CA MET A 14 -65.82 8.76 39.03
C MET A 14 -65.49 7.46 38.29
N THR A 15 -65.29 7.60 36.99
CA THR A 15 -64.71 6.63 36.05
C THR A 15 -63.24 6.37 36.39
N GLU A 16 -62.87 5.12 36.68
CA GLU A 16 -61.50 4.64 36.54
C GLU A 16 -61.41 3.58 35.45
N THR A 17 -60.71 3.96 34.40
CA THR A 17 -60.39 3.17 33.22
C THR A 17 -59.35 2.12 33.59
N HIS A 18 -59.78 0.88 33.84
CA HIS A 18 -58.87 -0.26 33.93
C HIS A 18 -58.48 -0.69 32.51
N VAL A 19 -57.28 -0.30 32.07
CA VAL A 19 -56.64 -0.89 30.88
C VAL A 19 -55.94 -2.17 31.34
N PRO A 20 -56.30 -3.36 30.84
CA PRO A 20 -55.56 -4.57 31.15
C PRO A 20 -54.25 -4.58 30.35
N PHE A 21 -53.13 -4.58 31.06
CA PHE A 21 -51.82 -4.93 30.51
C PHE A 21 -51.86 -6.39 30.03
N THR A 22 -51.98 -6.60 28.72
CA THR A 22 -51.68 -7.89 28.10
C THR A 22 -50.17 -7.98 27.93
N HIS A 23 -49.51 -8.80 28.76
CA HIS A 23 -48.20 -9.35 28.44
C HIS A 23 -48.37 -10.27 27.23
N ASP A 24 -48.18 -9.71 26.04
CA ASP A 24 -47.98 -10.47 24.82
C ASP A 24 -46.48 -10.84 24.75
N THR A 25 -46.07 -11.77 25.62
CA THR A 25 -44.76 -12.40 25.48
C THR A 25 -44.91 -13.58 24.54
N ALA A 26 -44.63 -13.34 23.27
CA ALA A 26 -44.22 -14.40 22.35
C ALA A 26 -43.16 -15.27 23.05
N PRO A 27 -43.14 -16.60 22.85
CA PRO A 27 -42.10 -17.45 23.43
C PRO A 27 -40.76 -16.97 22.88
N ALA A 28 -39.98 -16.29 23.72
CA ALA A 28 -38.64 -15.86 23.38
C ALA A 28 -37.80 -17.13 23.19
N THR A 29 -37.53 -17.50 21.93
CA THR A 29 -36.51 -18.49 21.60
C THR A 29 -35.24 -18.16 22.37
N ALA A 30 -34.67 -19.14 23.08
CA ALA A 30 -33.49 -18.90 23.90
C ALA A 30 -32.39 -18.16 23.11
N PRO A 31 -31.70 -17.18 23.75
CA PRO A 31 -30.62 -16.48 23.09
C PRO A 31 -29.51 -17.48 22.72
N VAL A 32 -29.08 -17.42 21.45
CA VAL A 32 -27.93 -18.17 20.93
C VAL A 32 -26.68 -17.70 21.66
N ASP A 33 -25.82 -18.62 22.09
CA ASP A 33 -24.53 -18.28 22.71
C ASP A 33 -23.54 -17.90 21.59
N PHE A 34 -23.40 -16.59 21.34
CA PHE A 34 -22.52 -16.05 20.31
C PHE A 34 -21.05 -16.26 20.66
N TYR A 35 -20.69 -16.32 21.95
CA TYR A 35 -19.32 -16.62 22.34
C TYR A 35 -18.93 -18.03 21.92
N ASP A 36 -19.82 -19.01 22.15
CA ASP A 36 -19.58 -20.41 21.80
C ASP A 36 -19.70 -20.69 20.28
N VAL A 37 -20.66 -20.06 19.60
CA VAL A 37 -20.87 -20.28 18.15
C VAL A 37 -19.78 -19.61 17.33
N LEU A 38 -19.38 -18.38 17.68
CA LEU A 38 -18.40 -17.59 16.92
C LEU A 38 -16.99 -17.65 17.51
N GLY A 39 -16.76 -18.49 18.53
CA GLY A 39 -15.44 -18.67 19.15
C GLY A 39 -14.87 -17.37 19.74
N LEU A 40 -15.74 -16.51 20.28
CA LEU A 40 -15.36 -15.21 20.85
C LEU A 40 -15.02 -15.35 22.33
N ASP A 41 -14.03 -14.57 22.78
CA ASP A 41 -13.65 -14.54 24.19
C ASP A 41 -14.60 -13.64 24.97
N ARG A 42 -15.08 -14.11 26.12
CA ARG A 42 -15.93 -13.32 27.03
C ARG A 42 -15.14 -12.21 27.71
N ASP A 43 -13.83 -12.30 27.77
CA ASP A 43 -12.99 -11.28 28.39
C ASP A 43 -12.60 -10.14 27.42
N ASP A 44 -12.89 -10.29 26.12
CA ASP A 44 -12.67 -9.23 25.13
C ASP A 44 -13.56 -8.00 25.40
N SER A 45 -13.06 -6.81 25.09
CA SER A 45 -13.89 -5.60 25.10
C SER A 45 -14.86 -5.56 23.92
N THR A 46 -15.95 -4.79 24.04
CA THR A 46 -16.93 -4.58 22.95
C THR A 46 -16.28 -4.08 21.65
N GLU A 47 -15.25 -3.23 21.75
CA GLU A 47 -14.46 -2.79 20.58
C GLU A 47 -13.67 -3.92 19.92
N VAL A 48 -13.08 -4.83 20.71
CA VAL A 48 -12.35 -6.00 20.19
C VAL A 48 -13.32 -6.97 19.53
N LEU A 49 -14.45 -7.27 20.18
CA LEU A 49 -15.52 -8.11 19.65
C LEU A 49 -16.04 -7.54 18.32
N ALA A 50 -16.32 -6.24 18.24
CA ALA A 50 -16.77 -5.60 17.02
C ALA A 50 -15.77 -5.75 15.85
N ARG A 51 -14.46 -5.66 16.10
CA ARG A 51 -13.44 -5.88 15.06
C ARG A 51 -13.39 -7.35 14.61
N LYS A 52 -13.49 -8.30 15.54
CA LYS A 52 -13.55 -9.74 15.25
C LYS A 52 -14.79 -10.06 14.41
N LEU A 53 -15.96 -9.55 14.79
CA LEU A 53 -17.22 -9.74 14.05
C LEU A 53 -17.15 -9.18 12.64
N ARG A 54 -16.61 -7.97 12.42
CA ARG A 54 -16.42 -7.44 11.06
C ARG A 54 -15.53 -8.33 10.20
N THR A 55 -14.48 -8.90 10.78
CA THR A 55 -13.59 -9.84 10.08
C THR A 55 -14.35 -11.10 9.69
N LEU A 56 -15.11 -11.68 10.63
CA LEU A 56 -15.94 -12.85 10.37
C LEU A 56 -17.04 -12.58 9.35
N ALA A 57 -17.69 -11.41 9.42
CA ALA A 57 -18.77 -11.02 8.52
C ALA A 57 -18.31 -11.04 7.07
N VAL A 58 -17.15 -10.43 6.77
CA VAL A 58 -16.59 -10.40 5.42
C VAL A 58 -16.22 -11.80 4.93
N GLN A 59 -15.56 -12.59 5.76
CA GLN A 59 -15.13 -13.94 5.38
C GLN A 59 -16.31 -14.89 5.15
N TRP A 60 -17.30 -14.86 6.04
CA TRP A 60 -18.51 -15.68 5.90
C TRP A 60 -19.44 -15.17 4.80
N ALA A 61 -19.48 -13.87 4.52
CA ALA A 61 -20.21 -13.33 3.37
C ALA A 61 -19.61 -13.80 2.04
N ALA A 62 -18.27 -13.87 1.93
CA ALA A 62 -17.62 -14.43 0.75
C ALA A 62 -18.05 -15.89 0.52
N ARG A 63 -18.05 -16.71 1.57
CA ARG A 63 -18.51 -18.11 1.52
C ARG A 63 -20.02 -18.26 1.30
N ALA A 64 -20.83 -17.34 1.83
CA ALA A 64 -22.29 -17.29 1.65
C ALA A 64 -22.73 -17.11 0.19
N SER A 65 -21.84 -16.57 -0.66
CA SER A 65 -22.07 -16.42 -2.11
C SER A 65 -22.09 -17.74 -2.87
N ARG A 66 -21.67 -18.85 -2.24
CA ARG A 66 -21.63 -20.17 -2.86
C ARG A 66 -23.01 -20.79 -3.04
N ALA A 67 -23.09 -21.71 -3.99
CA ALA A 67 -24.22 -22.64 -4.11
C ALA A 67 -24.10 -23.79 -3.08
N GLY A 68 -25.20 -24.53 -2.89
CA GLY A 68 -25.20 -25.74 -2.09
C GLY A 68 -25.13 -25.53 -0.57
N ALA A 69 -24.66 -26.56 0.14
CA ALA A 69 -24.63 -26.62 1.60
C ALA A 69 -23.70 -25.56 2.21
N VAL A 70 -22.50 -25.39 1.64
CA VAL A 70 -21.49 -24.43 2.14
C VAL A 70 -22.00 -22.98 2.04
N GLY A 71 -22.70 -22.63 0.97
CA GLY A 71 -23.31 -21.30 0.86
C GLY A 71 -24.45 -21.09 1.85
N LYS A 72 -25.23 -22.13 2.15
CA LYS A 72 -26.28 -22.06 3.16
C LYS A 72 -25.69 -21.84 4.56
N GLU A 73 -24.68 -22.61 4.92
CA GLU A 73 -23.91 -22.47 6.17
C GLU A 73 -23.37 -21.04 6.31
N GLY A 74 -22.76 -20.49 5.25
CA GLY A 74 -22.28 -19.11 5.25
C GLY A 74 -23.38 -18.08 5.50
N ARG A 75 -24.57 -18.25 4.88
CA ARG A 75 -25.71 -17.34 5.11
C ARG A 75 -26.27 -17.44 6.53
N ASP A 76 -26.33 -18.65 7.07
CA ASP A 76 -26.78 -18.88 8.44
C ASP A 76 -25.81 -18.21 9.43
N LEU A 77 -24.49 -18.34 9.22
CA LEU A 77 -23.47 -17.69 10.05
C LEU A 77 -23.44 -16.17 9.90
N VAL A 78 -23.62 -15.63 8.69
CA VAL A 78 -23.76 -14.17 8.51
C VAL A 78 -24.94 -13.64 9.32
N THR A 79 -26.06 -14.37 9.37
CA THR A 79 -27.23 -14.00 10.19
C THR A 79 -26.89 -13.99 11.69
N VAL A 80 -26.15 -15.00 12.16
CA VAL A 80 -25.66 -15.06 13.55
C VAL A 80 -24.71 -13.91 13.86
N ILE A 81 -23.79 -13.59 12.94
CA ILE A 81 -22.84 -12.49 13.10
C ILE A 81 -23.57 -11.15 13.20
N SER A 82 -24.56 -10.89 12.35
CA SER A 82 -25.36 -9.67 12.43
C SER A 82 -26.11 -9.54 13.77
N ALA A 83 -26.66 -10.64 14.30
CA ALA A 83 -27.28 -10.64 15.62
C ALA A 83 -26.26 -10.40 16.75
N ALA A 84 -25.05 -10.95 16.62
CA ALA A 84 -23.96 -10.71 17.56
C ALA A 84 -23.45 -9.26 17.50
N GLU A 85 -23.40 -8.64 16.32
CA GLU A 85 -23.05 -7.21 16.18
C GLU A 85 -24.06 -6.30 16.89
N GLU A 86 -25.36 -6.63 16.83
CA GLU A 86 -26.38 -5.91 17.60
C GLU A 86 -26.20 -6.12 19.10
N ALA A 87 -25.99 -7.36 19.53
CA ALA A 87 -25.78 -7.72 20.94
C ALA A 87 -24.52 -7.07 21.54
N PHE A 88 -23.45 -6.91 20.75
CA PHE A 88 -22.18 -6.32 21.18
C PHE A 88 -21.99 -4.86 20.74
N SER A 89 -23.06 -4.19 20.31
CA SER A 89 -23.03 -2.81 19.80
C SER A 89 -22.67 -1.76 20.86
N SER A 90 -22.97 -2.04 22.13
CA SER A 90 -22.60 -1.21 23.28
C SER A 90 -22.45 -2.06 24.54
N GLU A 91 -21.80 -1.52 25.57
CA GLU A 91 -21.65 -2.21 26.85
C GLU A 91 -23.02 -2.56 27.48
N ASP A 92 -23.98 -1.64 27.40
CA ASP A 92 -25.36 -1.86 27.88
C ASP A 92 -26.10 -2.94 27.07
N ALA A 93 -25.84 -3.06 25.76
CA ALA A 93 -26.42 -4.11 24.93
C ALA A 93 -25.83 -5.48 25.27
N ARG A 94 -24.52 -5.52 25.46
CA ARG A 94 -23.79 -6.72 25.85
C ARG A 94 -24.23 -7.21 27.23
N GLU A 95 -24.36 -6.32 28.20
CA GLU A 95 -24.82 -6.69 29.55
C GLU A 95 -26.22 -7.31 29.51
N ARG A 96 -27.14 -6.72 28.72
CA ARG A 96 -28.48 -7.28 28.51
C ARG A 96 -28.43 -8.67 27.86
N TYR A 97 -27.56 -8.85 26.88
CA TYR A 97 -27.33 -10.12 26.23
C TYR A 97 -26.78 -11.18 27.20
N ASP A 98 -25.73 -10.84 27.96
CA ASP A 98 -25.09 -11.74 28.93
C ASP A 98 -26.06 -12.16 30.05
N LEU A 99 -26.88 -11.21 30.54
CA LEU A 99 -27.96 -11.51 31.50
C LEU A 99 -29.02 -12.45 30.90
N GLY A 100 -29.33 -12.29 29.61
CA GLY A 100 -30.23 -13.19 28.88
C GLY A 100 -29.67 -14.61 28.79
N LEU A 101 -28.36 -14.74 28.55
CA LEU A 101 -27.68 -16.03 28.48
C LEU A 101 -27.67 -16.76 29.84
N ILE A 102 -27.48 -16.03 30.95
CA ILE A 102 -27.53 -16.59 32.32
C ILE A 102 -28.94 -17.10 32.67
N ARG A 103 -29.99 -16.41 32.19
CA ARG A 103 -31.39 -16.74 32.50
C ARG A 103 -31.94 -17.91 31.66
N ARG A 104 -31.13 -18.52 30.81
CA ARG A 104 -31.56 -19.60 29.89
C ARG A 104 -32.06 -20.83 30.68
N PRO A 105 -33.26 -21.37 30.36
CA PRO A 105 -33.79 -22.54 31.04
C PRO A 105 -32.96 -23.80 30.73
N ALA A 106 -32.65 -24.58 31.77
CA ALA A 106 -31.78 -25.77 31.72
C ALA A 106 -32.29 -26.92 30.81
N GLN A 107 -33.52 -26.83 30.29
CA GLN A 107 -34.10 -27.82 29.38
C GLN A 107 -33.70 -27.58 27.91
N GLU A 108 -33.33 -26.34 27.55
CA GLU A 108 -32.86 -25.95 26.20
C GLU A 108 -31.34 -26.08 26.03
N THR A 109 -30.61 -26.38 27.10
CA THR A 109 -29.18 -26.73 27.10
C THR A 109 -28.94 -28.24 26.96
N ALA A 110 -29.97 -29.06 27.14
CA ALA A 110 -29.86 -30.52 27.18
C ALA A 110 -29.69 -31.19 25.80
N ALA A 111 -30.12 -30.52 24.72
CA ALA A 111 -29.74 -30.90 23.38
C ALA A 111 -28.44 -30.17 23.05
N ALA A 112 -27.28 -30.83 23.27
CA ALA A 112 -26.03 -30.31 22.76
C ALA A 112 -26.20 -30.12 21.24
N PRO A 113 -26.12 -28.88 20.71
CA PRO A 113 -26.23 -28.68 19.28
C PRO A 113 -25.15 -29.52 18.60
N LEU A 114 -25.48 -30.14 17.46
CA LEU A 114 -24.49 -30.82 16.65
C LEU A 114 -23.40 -29.79 16.32
N ILE A 115 -22.23 -29.93 16.95
CA ILE A 115 -21.14 -28.97 16.78
C ILE A 115 -20.59 -29.18 15.37
N ASP A 116 -20.77 -28.17 14.52
CA ASP A 116 -20.07 -28.11 13.25
C ASP A 116 -18.61 -27.74 13.49
N TRP A 117 -17.76 -28.76 13.60
CA TRP A 117 -16.33 -28.60 13.83
C TRP A 117 -15.62 -27.94 12.65
N GLN A 118 -16.14 -28.05 11.43
CA GLN A 118 -15.58 -27.40 10.26
C GLN A 118 -15.82 -25.89 10.32
N SER A 119 -17.07 -25.47 10.55
CA SER A 119 -17.44 -24.07 10.82
C SER A 119 -16.58 -23.45 11.92
N ARG A 120 -16.37 -24.18 13.03
CA ARG A 120 -15.52 -23.72 14.13
C ARG A 120 -14.06 -23.57 13.73
N ALA A 121 -13.52 -24.54 13.01
CA ALA A 121 -12.15 -24.48 12.54
C ALA A 121 -11.91 -23.25 11.64
N TRP A 122 -12.83 -22.97 10.71
CA TRP A 122 -12.79 -21.77 9.88
C TRP A 122 -12.90 -20.49 10.69
N THR A 123 -13.82 -20.44 11.65
CA THR A 123 -13.99 -19.27 12.52
C THR A 123 -12.72 -18.97 13.32
N TYR A 124 -12.12 -19.98 13.98
CA TYR A 124 -10.85 -19.80 14.69
C TYR A 124 -9.72 -19.39 13.75
N TYR A 125 -9.65 -20.00 12.56
CA TYR A 125 -8.65 -19.66 11.54
C TYR A 125 -8.77 -18.19 11.09
N PHE A 126 -9.99 -17.70 10.83
CA PHE A 126 -10.22 -16.30 10.45
C PHE A 126 -9.90 -15.30 11.56
N LEU A 127 -10.04 -15.71 12.82
CA LEU A 127 -9.64 -14.92 13.99
C LEU A 127 -8.14 -15.01 14.30
N GLY A 128 -7.39 -15.88 13.60
CA GLY A 128 -5.97 -16.09 13.81
C GLY A 128 -5.61 -16.98 15.00
N ASP A 129 -6.59 -17.65 15.63
CA ASP A 129 -6.34 -18.64 16.68
C ASP A 129 -6.05 -20.00 16.05
N PHE A 130 -4.83 -20.15 15.51
CA PHE A 130 -4.44 -21.35 14.78
C PHE A 130 -4.40 -22.60 15.67
N GLY A 131 -4.11 -22.45 16.97
CA GLY A 131 -4.13 -23.55 17.92
C GLY A 131 -5.54 -24.11 18.13
N ALA A 132 -6.52 -23.24 18.38
CA ALA A 132 -7.92 -23.67 18.47
C ALA A 132 -8.45 -24.20 17.12
N ALA A 133 -8.05 -23.56 16.01
CA ALA A 133 -8.38 -24.02 14.66
C ALA A 133 -7.84 -25.43 14.38
N ALA A 134 -6.60 -25.74 14.77
CA ALA A 134 -6.00 -27.07 14.61
C ALA A 134 -6.77 -28.14 15.38
N VAL A 135 -7.20 -27.84 16.61
CA VAL A 135 -8.03 -28.74 17.43
C VAL A 135 -9.39 -28.97 16.78
N ALA A 136 -10.06 -27.91 16.32
CA ALA A 136 -11.35 -28.01 15.66
C ALA A 136 -11.24 -28.76 14.31
N ALA A 137 -10.21 -28.48 13.51
CA ALA A 137 -9.96 -29.16 12.23
C ALA A 137 -9.73 -30.67 12.43
N ARG A 138 -8.98 -31.06 13.47
CA ARG A 138 -8.80 -32.47 13.83
C ARG A 138 -10.12 -33.14 14.21
N LYS A 139 -10.95 -32.48 15.03
CA LYS A 139 -12.28 -33.01 15.37
C LYS A 139 -13.21 -33.10 14.15
N ALA A 140 -13.13 -32.15 13.23
CA ALA A 140 -13.87 -32.20 11.97
C ALA A 140 -13.50 -33.46 11.18
N ARG A 141 -12.20 -33.76 11.06
CA ARG A 141 -11.70 -34.98 10.40
C ARG A 141 -12.10 -36.27 11.12
N GLU A 142 -12.16 -36.27 12.45
CA GLU A 142 -12.63 -37.43 13.22
C GLU A 142 -14.11 -37.74 12.96
N VAL A 143 -14.93 -36.70 12.76
CA VAL A 143 -16.37 -36.81 12.49
C VAL A 143 -16.65 -37.16 11.02
N ALA A 144 -15.93 -36.54 10.09
CA ALA A 144 -16.11 -36.72 8.65
C ALA A 144 -14.76 -36.97 7.95
N PRO A 145 -14.18 -38.18 8.08
CA PRO A 145 -12.85 -38.49 7.55
C PRO A 145 -12.79 -38.56 6.01
N ASP A 146 -13.93 -38.70 5.35
CA ASP A 146 -14.02 -38.77 3.88
C ASP A 146 -14.45 -37.43 3.25
N ASP A 147 -14.61 -36.36 4.04
CA ASP A 147 -14.96 -35.03 3.54
C ASP A 147 -13.69 -34.22 3.18
N PRO A 148 -13.51 -33.85 1.90
CA PRO A 148 -12.36 -33.05 1.45
C PRO A 148 -12.17 -31.75 2.24
N MET A 149 -13.27 -31.13 2.69
CA MET A 149 -13.24 -29.82 3.33
C MET A 149 -12.54 -29.85 4.69
N THR A 150 -12.58 -30.98 5.38
CA THR A 150 -11.87 -31.19 6.65
C THR A 150 -10.35 -31.18 6.47
N PHE A 151 -9.85 -31.64 5.33
CA PHE A 151 -8.44 -31.59 4.96
C PHE A 151 -8.04 -30.22 4.40
N VAL A 152 -8.94 -29.52 3.69
CA VAL A 152 -8.72 -28.14 3.27
C VAL A 152 -8.43 -27.24 4.48
N ILE A 153 -9.31 -27.23 5.49
CA ILE A 153 -9.09 -26.38 6.67
C ILE A 153 -7.85 -26.82 7.46
N THR A 154 -7.56 -28.12 7.51
CA THR A 154 -6.31 -28.63 8.11
C THR A 154 -5.08 -28.09 7.39
N ALA A 155 -5.07 -28.10 6.06
CA ALA A 155 -3.96 -27.58 5.26
C ALA A 155 -3.77 -26.06 5.47
N TRP A 156 -4.86 -25.29 5.53
CA TRP A 156 -4.80 -23.86 5.84
C TRP A 156 -4.19 -23.57 7.22
N VAL A 157 -4.63 -24.30 8.25
CA VAL A 157 -4.06 -24.16 9.60
C VAL A 157 -2.58 -24.52 9.61
N GLN A 158 -2.18 -25.62 8.97
CA GLN A 158 -0.78 -26.04 8.87
C GLN A 158 0.09 -25.04 8.11
N ILE A 159 -0.45 -24.35 7.09
CA ILE A 159 0.25 -23.25 6.42
C ILE A 159 0.51 -22.10 7.40
N SER A 160 -0.49 -21.72 8.20
CA SER A 160 -0.35 -20.67 9.21
C SER A 160 0.61 -21.03 10.34
N GLU A 161 0.78 -22.33 10.63
CA GLU A 161 1.75 -22.86 11.60
C GLU A 161 3.15 -23.14 11.01
N ASP A 162 3.39 -22.76 9.75
CA ASP A 162 4.64 -22.98 9.00
C ASP A 162 5.00 -24.48 8.79
N GLU A 163 3.99 -25.35 8.84
CA GLU A 163 4.13 -26.80 8.66
C GLU A 163 3.94 -27.22 7.18
N LEU A 164 4.69 -26.60 6.26
CA LEU A 164 4.45 -26.72 4.81
C LEU A 164 4.42 -28.16 4.27
N LYS A 165 5.23 -29.07 4.84
CA LYS A 165 5.24 -30.49 4.43
C LYS A 165 3.92 -31.18 4.76
N GLN A 166 3.38 -30.92 5.95
CA GLN A 166 2.10 -31.49 6.38
C GLN A 166 0.94 -30.84 5.63
N ALA A 167 0.99 -29.51 5.45
CA ALA A 167 0.02 -28.79 4.64
C ALA A 167 -0.09 -29.36 3.23
N LYS A 168 1.05 -29.71 2.61
CA LYS A 168 1.06 -30.36 1.31
C LYS A 168 0.35 -31.71 1.32
N GLN A 169 0.65 -32.55 2.32
CA GLN A 169 0.00 -33.85 2.46
C GLN A 169 -1.52 -33.68 2.61
N SER A 170 -1.96 -32.79 3.50
CA SER A 170 -3.38 -32.49 3.71
C SER A 170 -4.05 -31.95 2.44
N ALA A 171 -3.38 -31.08 1.68
CA ALA A 171 -3.91 -30.54 0.43
C ALA A 171 -4.00 -31.59 -0.69
N ASP A 172 -3.07 -32.55 -0.74
CA ASP A 172 -3.12 -33.68 -1.67
C ASP A 172 -4.18 -34.72 -1.24
N GLU A 173 -4.39 -34.96 0.06
CA GLU A 173 -5.49 -35.78 0.57
C GLU A 173 -6.86 -35.16 0.25
N ALA A 174 -7.01 -33.85 0.48
CA ALA A 174 -8.21 -33.10 0.07
C ALA A 174 -8.48 -33.25 -1.43
N PHE A 175 -7.44 -33.19 -2.26
CA PHE A 175 -7.56 -33.37 -3.70
C PHE A 175 -8.05 -34.74 -4.10
N VAL A 176 -7.47 -35.81 -3.54
CA VAL A 176 -7.85 -37.18 -3.87
C VAL A 176 -9.30 -37.46 -3.47
N LEU A 177 -9.75 -36.92 -2.34
CA LEU A 177 -11.14 -37.03 -1.90
C LEU A 177 -12.09 -36.21 -2.79
N ASP A 178 -11.67 -35.02 -3.23
CA ASP A 178 -12.46 -34.13 -4.10
C ASP A 178 -12.48 -34.58 -5.57
N GLU A 179 -11.49 -35.36 -6.04
CA GLU A 179 -11.49 -36.00 -7.37
C GLU A 179 -12.69 -36.95 -7.55
N LEU A 180 -13.26 -37.44 -6.44
CA LEU A 180 -14.47 -38.26 -6.41
C LEU A 180 -15.76 -37.43 -6.22
N GLY A 181 -15.62 -36.11 -6.06
CA GLY A 181 -16.67 -35.15 -5.70
C GLY A 181 -16.95 -34.07 -6.75
N GLU A 182 -17.14 -32.81 -6.32
CA GLU A 182 -17.68 -31.70 -7.13
C GLU A 182 -16.63 -30.82 -7.82
N ASP A 183 -15.33 -31.11 -7.67
CA ASP A 183 -14.22 -30.26 -8.17
C ASP A 183 -14.30 -28.85 -7.56
N THR A 184 -13.95 -28.75 -6.28
CA THR A 184 -14.26 -27.62 -5.40
C THR A 184 -13.19 -26.52 -5.47
N ALA A 185 -13.62 -25.25 -5.48
CA ALA A 185 -12.72 -24.09 -5.53
C ALA A 185 -11.68 -24.08 -4.39
N ASP A 186 -12.11 -24.41 -3.17
CA ASP A 186 -11.30 -24.42 -1.94
C ASP A 186 -10.10 -25.38 -2.03
N VAL A 187 -10.31 -26.55 -2.61
CA VAL A 187 -9.29 -27.59 -2.76
C VAL A 187 -8.19 -27.10 -3.70
N HIS A 188 -8.56 -26.55 -4.86
CA HIS A 188 -7.57 -25.99 -5.78
C HIS A 188 -6.89 -24.72 -5.24
N HIS A 189 -7.60 -23.92 -4.44
CA HIS A 189 -7.05 -22.72 -3.82
C HIS A 189 -5.95 -23.05 -2.81
N VAL A 190 -6.22 -23.98 -1.88
CA VAL A 190 -5.22 -24.38 -0.87
C VAL A 190 -4.04 -25.09 -1.52
N ARG A 191 -4.27 -25.94 -2.52
CA ARG A 191 -3.18 -26.57 -3.29
C ARG A 191 -2.34 -25.57 -4.05
N GLY A 192 -2.98 -24.60 -4.72
CA GLY A 192 -2.30 -23.52 -5.41
C GLY A 192 -1.38 -22.76 -4.46
N LEU A 193 -1.85 -22.48 -3.23
CA LEU A 193 -1.03 -21.85 -2.21
C LEU A 193 0.13 -22.73 -1.72
N VAL A 194 -0.12 -24.02 -1.49
CA VAL A 194 0.95 -24.97 -1.12
C VAL A 194 2.03 -25.02 -2.21
N PHE A 195 1.65 -25.05 -3.49
CA PHE A 195 2.63 -25.00 -4.58
C PHE A 195 3.38 -23.67 -4.61
N TYR A 196 2.69 -22.55 -4.39
CA TYR A 196 3.32 -21.23 -4.30
C TYR A 196 4.38 -21.18 -3.19
N LEU A 197 4.04 -21.67 -1.99
CA LEU A 197 4.95 -21.70 -0.84
C LEU A 197 6.11 -22.67 -1.04
N ASN A 198 5.92 -23.73 -1.82
CA ASN A 198 6.99 -24.64 -2.24
C ASN A 198 7.85 -24.10 -3.40
N GLY A 199 7.53 -22.93 -3.95
CA GLY A 199 8.25 -22.32 -5.09
C GLY A 199 7.85 -22.87 -6.47
N ASP A 200 6.85 -23.76 -6.55
CA ASP A 200 6.30 -24.31 -7.79
C ASP A 200 5.27 -23.35 -8.40
N PHE A 201 5.71 -22.17 -8.87
CA PHE A 201 4.79 -21.09 -9.28
C PHE A 201 3.88 -21.44 -10.46
N ASP A 202 4.32 -22.25 -11.42
CA ASP A 202 3.47 -22.67 -12.54
C ASP A 202 2.30 -23.56 -12.09
N ARG A 203 2.56 -24.48 -11.16
CA ARG A 203 1.51 -25.31 -10.56
C ARG A 203 0.61 -24.49 -9.63
N ALA A 204 1.17 -23.50 -8.95
CA ALA A 204 0.40 -22.56 -8.16
C ALA A 204 -0.62 -21.80 -9.03
N ILE A 205 -0.17 -21.23 -10.14
CA ILE A 205 -1.03 -20.52 -11.09
C ILE A 205 -2.13 -21.44 -11.64
N GLN A 206 -1.78 -22.67 -12.05
CA GLN A 206 -2.77 -23.65 -12.51
C GLN A 206 -3.82 -23.99 -11.44
N GLY A 207 -3.38 -24.15 -10.17
CA GLY A 207 -4.28 -24.35 -9.04
C GLY A 207 -5.21 -23.16 -8.84
N PHE A 208 -4.68 -21.94 -8.85
CA PHE A 208 -5.50 -20.74 -8.73
C PHE A 208 -6.47 -20.56 -9.90
N ASP A 209 -6.09 -20.91 -11.13
CA ASP A 209 -6.98 -20.85 -12.30
C ASP A 209 -8.16 -21.82 -12.16
N ARG A 210 -7.91 -23.04 -11.69
CA ARG A 210 -8.99 -24.00 -11.40
C ARG A 210 -9.89 -23.51 -10.27
N ALA A 211 -9.31 -22.95 -9.22
CA ALA A 211 -10.08 -22.36 -8.12
C ALA A 211 -10.98 -21.22 -8.61
N LEU A 212 -10.45 -20.30 -9.42
CA LEU A 212 -11.19 -19.17 -9.98
C LEU A 212 -12.36 -19.59 -10.89
N ALA A 213 -12.25 -20.71 -11.58
CA ALA A 213 -13.31 -21.24 -12.44
C ALA A 213 -14.56 -21.69 -11.64
N LYS A 214 -14.41 -21.95 -10.34
CA LYS A 214 -15.45 -22.51 -9.46
C LYS A 214 -15.83 -21.57 -8.32
N ALA A 215 -14.99 -20.60 -8.00
CA ALA A 215 -15.17 -19.68 -6.89
C ALA A 215 -16.39 -18.76 -7.06
N GLY A 216 -17.08 -18.49 -5.95
CA GLY A 216 -18.07 -17.41 -5.88
C GLY A 216 -17.38 -16.04 -6.01
N ASP A 217 -18.14 -15.01 -6.43
CA ASP A 217 -17.56 -13.69 -6.70
C ASP A 217 -16.87 -13.08 -5.48
N GLY A 218 -17.35 -13.35 -4.25
CA GLY A 218 -16.73 -12.87 -3.01
C GLY A 218 -15.36 -13.46 -2.70
N GLU A 219 -14.99 -14.59 -3.31
CA GLU A 219 -13.77 -15.35 -2.99
C GLU A 219 -12.67 -15.11 -4.01
N LYS A 220 -13.06 -14.74 -5.23
CA LYS A 220 -12.15 -14.42 -6.32
C LYS A 220 -11.09 -13.37 -5.96
N PRO A 221 -11.35 -12.28 -5.20
CA PRO A 221 -10.33 -11.29 -4.87
C PRO A 221 -9.11 -11.90 -4.17
N GLU A 222 -9.31 -12.81 -3.21
CA GLU A 222 -8.19 -13.44 -2.50
C GLU A 222 -7.41 -14.39 -3.41
N ILE A 223 -8.11 -15.19 -4.22
CA ILE A 223 -7.46 -16.12 -5.15
C ILE A 223 -6.66 -15.33 -6.21
N LEU A 224 -7.23 -14.24 -6.74
CA LEU A 224 -6.56 -13.33 -7.68
C LEU A 224 -5.33 -12.68 -7.05
N LEU A 225 -5.41 -12.27 -5.78
CA LEU A 225 -4.25 -11.74 -5.07
C LEU A 225 -3.11 -12.76 -4.99
N ARG A 226 -3.41 -14.00 -4.60
CA ARG A 226 -2.39 -15.07 -4.52
C ARG A 226 -1.81 -15.41 -5.89
N LYS A 227 -2.65 -15.42 -6.94
CA LYS A 227 -2.20 -15.58 -8.32
C LYS A 227 -1.31 -14.42 -8.78
N ALA A 228 -1.65 -13.18 -8.44
CA ALA A 228 -0.83 -12.01 -8.75
C ALA A 228 0.55 -12.12 -8.07
N TRP A 229 0.60 -12.59 -6.83
CA TRP A 229 1.87 -12.88 -6.15
C TRP A 229 2.67 -14.00 -6.83
N ALA A 230 2.02 -15.05 -7.32
CA ALA A 230 2.71 -16.07 -8.11
C ALA A 230 3.34 -15.50 -9.40
N HIS A 231 2.61 -14.64 -10.13
CA HIS A 231 3.17 -13.93 -11.29
C HIS A 231 4.34 -13.00 -10.92
N SER A 232 4.25 -12.33 -9.75
CA SER A 232 5.34 -11.51 -9.20
C SER A 232 6.63 -12.32 -9.04
N GLN A 233 6.54 -13.53 -8.46
CA GLN A 233 7.72 -14.39 -8.27
C GLN A 233 8.33 -14.89 -9.59
N LYS A 234 7.51 -14.97 -10.65
CA LYS A 234 7.98 -15.29 -12.00
C LYS A 234 8.54 -14.09 -12.77
N GLY A 235 8.44 -12.87 -12.23
CA GLY A 235 8.80 -11.64 -12.96
C GLY A 235 7.82 -11.26 -14.06
N GLU A 236 6.61 -11.82 -14.06
CA GLU A 236 5.58 -11.61 -15.08
C GLU A 236 4.72 -10.38 -14.74
N ALA A 237 5.34 -9.18 -14.76
CA ALA A 237 4.71 -7.95 -14.31
C ALA A 237 3.39 -7.59 -15.04
N ASN A 238 3.26 -7.94 -16.32
CA ASN A 238 2.03 -7.70 -17.09
C ASN A 238 0.86 -8.57 -16.59
N GLU A 239 1.12 -9.85 -16.32
CA GLU A 239 0.09 -10.78 -15.83
C GLU A 239 -0.26 -10.48 -14.38
N MET A 240 0.72 -10.09 -13.57
CA MET A 240 0.50 -9.57 -12.21
C MET A 240 -0.44 -8.36 -12.21
N LEU A 241 -0.17 -7.36 -13.06
CA LEU A 241 -1.00 -6.16 -13.17
C LEU A 241 -2.44 -6.51 -13.55
N ARG A 242 -2.62 -7.29 -14.63
CA ARG A 242 -3.94 -7.70 -15.12
C ARG A 242 -4.72 -8.49 -14.06
N THR A 243 -4.04 -9.41 -13.38
CA THR A 243 -4.67 -10.25 -12.35
C THR A 243 -5.12 -9.41 -11.16
N ALA A 244 -4.31 -8.45 -10.73
CA ALA A 244 -4.66 -7.57 -9.61
C ALA A 244 -5.76 -6.55 -9.98
N GLU A 245 -5.73 -5.98 -11.19
CA GLU A 245 -6.79 -5.11 -11.72
C GLU A 245 -8.13 -5.85 -11.80
N ASN A 246 -8.12 -7.12 -12.24
CA ASN A 246 -9.31 -7.96 -12.25
C ASN A 246 -9.89 -8.10 -10.83
N GLY A 247 -9.05 -8.36 -9.84
CA GLY A 247 -9.48 -8.52 -8.44
C GLY A 247 -10.20 -7.29 -7.89
N LEU A 248 -9.68 -6.08 -8.15
CA LEU A 248 -10.31 -4.84 -7.69
C LEU A 248 -11.52 -4.40 -8.55
N SER A 249 -11.68 -4.95 -9.75
CA SER A 249 -12.78 -4.63 -10.66
C SER A 249 -14.04 -5.47 -10.42
N LEU A 250 -13.99 -6.46 -9.52
CA LEU A 250 -15.13 -7.33 -9.22
C LEU A 250 -16.29 -6.62 -8.53
N GLY A 251 -16.05 -5.47 -7.89
CA GLY A 251 -17.10 -4.69 -7.21
C GLY A 251 -17.72 -5.40 -6.00
N VAL A 252 -17.05 -6.44 -5.47
CA VAL A 252 -17.45 -7.15 -4.26
C VAL A 252 -16.75 -6.58 -3.04
N GLU A 253 -17.45 -6.57 -1.90
CA GLU A 253 -16.83 -6.28 -0.62
C GLU A 253 -15.78 -7.34 -0.31
N MET A 254 -14.59 -6.92 0.09
CA MET A 254 -13.46 -7.80 0.36
C MET A 254 -12.72 -7.37 1.63
N ALA A 255 -11.99 -8.30 2.23
CA ALA A 255 -11.24 -8.02 3.44
C ALA A 255 -10.16 -6.95 3.18
N ALA A 256 -10.00 -6.02 4.11
CA ALA A 256 -9.02 -4.93 3.99
C ALA A 256 -7.57 -5.40 3.70
N PRO A 257 -7.08 -6.54 4.24
CA PRO A 257 -5.79 -7.08 3.82
C PRO A 257 -5.74 -7.49 2.34
N THR A 258 -6.83 -8.06 1.82
CA THR A 258 -6.94 -8.48 0.42
C THR A 258 -6.93 -7.27 -0.52
N GLN A 259 -7.74 -6.25 -0.20
CA GLN A 259 -7.77 -5.00 -0.97
C GLN A 259 -6.39 -4.34 -1.02
N ARG A 260 -5.74 -4.16 0.14
CA ARG A 260 -4.39 -3.59 0.22
C ARG A 260 -3.35 -4.42 -0.52
N GLY A 261 -3.44 -5.74 -0.44
CA GLY A 261 -2.56 -6.63 -1.18
C GLY A 261 -2.71 -6.47 -2.69
N LEU A 262 -3.93 -6.30 -3.20
CA LEU A 262 -4.19 -6.08 -4.62
C LEU A 262 -3.69 -4.70 -5.08
N GLU A 263 -3.91 -3.65 -4.28
CA GLU A 263 -3.35 -2.31 -4.53
C GLU A 263 -1.82 -2.35 -4.60
N GLU A 264 -1.18 -3.04 -3.65
CA GLU A 264 0.26 -3.21 -3.63
C GLU A 264 0.75 -3.99 -4.85
N ALA A 265 0.03 -5.03 -5.25
CA ALA A 265 0.37 -5.81 -6.43
C ALA A 265 0.35 -4.95 -7.70
N ILE A 266 -0.65 -4.08 -7.86
CA ILE A 266 -0.69 -3.11 -8.97
C ILE A 266 0.52 -2.17 -8.90
N CYS A 267 0.81 -1.59 -7.73
CA CYS A 267 1.94 -0.66 -7.57
C CYS A 267 3.28 -1.32 -7.92
N ARG A 268 3.51 -2.55 -7.46
CA ARG A 268 4.72 -3.33 -7.78
C ARG A 268 4.82 -3.64 -9.26
N ALA A 269 3.71 -4.03 -9.90
CA ALA A 269 3.69 -4.33 -11.32
C ALA A 269 3.95 -3.08 -12.19
N VAL A 270 3.33 -1.94 -11.84
CA VAL A 270 3.57 -0.65 -12.51
C VAL A 270 5.00 -0.19 -12.31
N TYR A 271 5.55 -0.34 -11.09
CA TYR A 271 6.95 -0.05 -10.80
C TYR A 271 7.89 -0.89 -11.67
N ALA A 272 7.71 -2.22 -11.70
CA ALA A 272 8.54 -3.11 -12.50
C ALA A 272 8.51 -2.80 -14.01
N GLN A 273 7.38 -2.31 -14.53
CA GLN A 273 7.23 -1.94 -15.94
C GLN A 273 7.73 -0.54 -16.28
N SER A 274 7.70 0.39 -15.32
CA SER A 274 7.85 1.83 -15.58
C SER A 274 9.12 2.44 -15.01
N ASP A 275 9.71 1.84 -13.97
CA ASP A 275 10.87 2.40 -13.29
C ASP A 275 12.16 2.14 -14.07
N ASP A 276 12.90 3.20 -14.34
CA ASP A 276 14.28 3.15 -14.82
C ASP A 276 14.95 4.49 -14.45
N PRO A 277 15.81 4.52 -13.42
CA PRO A 277 16.53 5.72 -13.01
C PRO A 277 17.51 6.24 -14.06
N ALA A 278 17.97 5.40 -14.99
CA ALA A 278 18.84 5.82 -16.09
C ALA A 278 18.04 6.54 -17.20
N ALA A 279 16.75 6.26 -17.32
CA ALA A 279 15.86 6.82 -18.33
C ALA A 279 14.66 7.59 -17.73
N SER A 280 14.91 8.47 -16.74
CA SER A 280 13.85 9.16 -15.98
C SER A 280 12.75 9.83 -16.81
N ALA A 281 13.08 10.45 -17.95
CA ALA A 281 12.06 11.05 -18.81
C ALA A 281 11.11 10.00 -19.42
N ALA A 282 11.64 8.86 -19.85
CA ALA A 282 10.84 7.74 -20.34
C ALA A 282 10.04 7.08 -19.21
N SER A 283 10.61 6.98 -18.02
CA SER A 283 9.94 6.45 -16.82
C SER A 283 8.73 7.30 -16.44
N ILE A 284 8.85 8.64 -16.44
CA ILE A 284 7.71 9.55 -16.23
C ILE A 284 6.59 9.29 -17.24
N THR A 285 6.93 9.15 -18.53
CA THR A 285 5.93 8.86 -19.57
C THR A 285 5.23 7.52 -19.34
N ARG A 286 5.98 6.47 -18.98
CA ARG A 286 5.42 5.15 -18.65
C ARG A 286 4.48 5.23 -17.44
N TYR A 287 4.90 5.88 -16.36
CA TYR A 287 4.08 6.09 -15.17
C TYR A 287 2.78 6.85 -15.48
N ARG A 288 2.84 7.95 -16.24
CA ARG A 288 1.64 8.71 -16.65
C ARG A 288 0.68 7.85 -17.48
N SER A 289 1.21 7.08 -18.44
CA SER A 289 0.38 6.19 -19.26
C SER A 289 -0.30 5.10 -18.42
N ALA A 290 0.39 4.56 -17.41
CA ALA A 290 -0.18 3.63 -16.45
C ALA A 290 -1.27 4.32 -15.60
N GLY A 291 -1.02 5.55 -15.14
CA GLY A 291 -1.98 6.36 -14.41
C GLY A 291 -3.26 6.65 -15.19
N GLU A 292 -3.16 6.98 -16.48
CA GLU A 292 -4.32 7.20 -17.35
C GLU A 292 -5.15 5.92 -17.53
N ARG A 293 -4.49 4.78 -17.73
CA ARG A 293 -5.14 3.45 -17.81
C ARG A 293 -5.86 3.09 -16.51
N ILE A 294 -5.21 3.26 -15.37
CA ILE A 294 -5.81 2.97 -14.06
C ILE A 294 -6.94 3.95 -13.75
N GLY A 295 -6.76 5.22 -14.11
CA GLY A 295 -7.78 6.27 -13.99
C GLY A 295 -9.07 5.92 -14.75
N SER A 296 -8.93 5.38 -15.96
CA SER A 296 -10.04 4.97 -16.83
C SER A 296 -10.58 3.56 -16.54
N SER A 297 -9.93 2.77 -15.68
CA SER A 297 -10.38 1.42 -15.32
C SER A 297 -11.65 1.41 -14.46
N ALA A 298 -12.34 0.27 -14.43
CA ALA A 298 -13.52 0.03 -13.60
C ALA A 298 -13.20 -0.19 -12.09
N THR A 299 -11.95 -0.01 -11.70
CA THR A 299 -11.47 -0.15 -10.31
C THR A 299 -12.19 0.80 -9.36
N GLU A 300 -12.46 0.35 -8.14
CA GLU A 300 -13.03 1.14 -7.05
C GLU A 300 -12.29 2.48 -6.83
N SER A 301 -13.03 3.56 -6.61
CA SER A 301 -12.50 4.93 -6.49
C SER A 301 -11.44 5.10 -5.39
N SER A 302 -11.61 4.40 -4.26
CA SER A 302 -10.70 4.45 -3.10
C SER A 302 -9.33 3.83 -3.46
N SER A 303 -9.33 2.59 -3.95
CA SER A 303 -8.15 1.85 -4.39
C SER A 303 -7.44 2.57 -5.53
N LYS A 304 -8.20 3.11 -6.49
CA LYS A 304 -7.70 3.93 -7.59
C LYS A 304 -6.94 5.16 -7.08
N ALA A 305 -7.48 5.88 -6.10
CA ALA A 305 -6.82 7.06 -5.54
C ALA A 305 -5.47 6.70 -4.89
N ARG A 306 -5.38 5.59 -4.15
CA ARG A 306 -4.12 5.14 -3.53
C ARG A 306 -3.06 4.78 -4.57
N VAL A 307 -3.44 4.03 -5.60
CA VAL A 307 -2.52 3.65 -6.68
C VAL A 307 -2.06 4.87 -7.49
N LEU A 308 -2.97 5.81 -7.79
CA LEU A 308 -2.61 7.05 -8.51
C LEU A 308 -1.68 7.94 -7.68
N ALA A 309 -1.87 8.03 -6.37
CA ALA A 309 -0.98 8.77 -5.48
C ALA A 309 0.45 8.19 -5.49
N PHE A 310 0.58 6.86 -5.51
CA PHE A 310 1.88 6.20 -5.69
C PHE A 310 2.53 6.58 -7.03
N ILE A 311 1.78 6.53 -8.13
CA ILE A 311 2.27 6.88 -9.47
C ILE A 311 2.72 8.34 -9.53
N GLU A 312 1.96 9.25 -8.93
CA GLU A 312 2.29 10.68 -8.89
C GLU A 312 3.59 10.94 -8.11
N GLU A 313 3.76 10.28 -6.96
CA GLU A 313 4.99 10.39 -6.18
C GLU A 313 6.21 9.86 -6.95
N ARG A 314 6.08 8.74 -7.68
CA ARG A 314 7.15 8.26 -8.57
C ARG A 314 7.48 9.23 -9.69
N CYS A 315 6.48 9.84 -10.33
CA CYS A 315 6.69 10.89 -11.32
C CYS A 315 7.45 12.08 -10.73
N ARG A 316 7.11 12.48 -9.51
CA ARG A 316 7.75 13.59 -8.80
C ARG A 316 9.23 13.30 -8.50
N LEU A 317 9.56 12.10 -8.03
CA LEU A 317 10.93 11.69 -7.77
C LEU A 317 11.79 11.70 -9.05
N HIS A 318 11.29 11.15 -10.16
CA HIS A 318 12.00 11.23 -11.44
C HIS A 318 12.15 12.66 -11.96
N THR A 319 11.17 13.53 -11.74
CA THR A 319 11.24 14.94 -12.15
C THR A 319 12.35 15.66 -11.39
N ARG A 320 12.44 15.47 -10.06
CA ARG A 320 13.55 15.99 -9.25
C ARG A 320 14.91 15.51 -9.75
N LEU A 321 15.03 14.23 -10.10
CA LEU A 321 16.27 13.68 -10.65
C LEU A 321 16.65 14.33 -12.00
N LEU A 322 15.68 14.59 -12.88
CA LEU A 322 15.92 15.31 -14.13
C LEU A 322 16.39 16.75 -13.89
N GLU A 323 15.79 17.45 -12.94
CA GLU A 323 16.19 18.82 -12.57
C GLU A 323 17.64 18.84 -12.04
N THR A 324 18.00 17.91 -11.14
CA THR A 324 19.38 17.78 -10.65
C THR A 324 20.36 17.44 -11.78
N ILE A 325 20.00 16.55 -12.71
CA ILE A 325 20.83 16.25 -13.90
C ILE A 325 21.03 17.51 -14.75
N ALA A 326 19.97 18.28 -15.01
CA ALA A 326 20.06 19.52 -15.78
C ALA A 326 21.02 20.53 -15.11
N ARG A 327 20.89 20.74 -13.79
CA ARG A 327 21.82 21.60 -13.04
C ARG A 327 23.26 21.15 -13.14
N ILE A 328 23.52 19.84 -13.03
CA ILE A 328 24.87 19.28 -13.19
C ILE A 328 25.42 19.62 -14.59
N THR A 329 24.61 19.47 -15.65
CA THR A 329 25.07 19.78 -17.01
C THR A 329 25.39 21.27 -17.20
N GLU A 330 24.61 22.17 -16.60
CA GLU A 330 24.87 23.61 -16.62
C GLU A 330 26.16 23.96 -15.86
N LEU A 331 26.35 23.38 -14.66
CA LEU A 331 27.56 23.56 -13.87
C LEU A 331 28.81 23.01 -14.58
N GLU A 332 28.70 21.90 -15.29
CA GLU A 332 29.79 21.35 -16.11
C GLU A 332 30.12 22.24 -17.32
N ALA A 333 29.12 22.85 -17.95
CA ALA A 333 29.34 23.85 -18.99
C ALA A 333 30.03 25.10 -18.44
N ALA A 334 29.58 25.62 -17.29
CA ALA A 334 30.20 26.75 -16.59
C ALA A 334 31.64 26.44 -16.15
N SER A 335 31.89 25.25 -15.62
CA SER A 335 33.23 24.79 -15.25
C SER A 335 34.18 24.77 -16.45
N ARG A 336 33.71 24.27 -17.60
CA ARG A 336 34.47 24.27 -18.86
C ARG A 336 34.77 25.68 -19.36
N SER A 337 33.80 26.60 -19.35
CA SER A 337 34.01 27.98 -19.79
C SER A 337 35.01 28.72 -18.89
N LEU A 338 34.89 28.59 -17.57
CA LEU A 338 35.82 29.19 -16.62
C LEU A 338 37.23 28.61 -16.71
N THR A 339 37.36 27.31 -17.00
CA THR A 339 38.66 26.65 -17.20
C THR A 339 39.34 27.13 -18.49
N SER A 340 38.58 27.53 -19.51
CA SER A 340 39.09 28.02 -20.79
C SER A 340 39.65 29.45 -20.74
N VAL A 341 39.45 30.19 -19.64
CA VAL A 341 39.98 31.56 -19.48
C VAL A 341 41.52 31.50 -19.41
N PRO A 342 42.24 32.13 -20.37
CA PRO A 342 43.69 32.03 -20.43
C PRO A 342 44.36 32.81 -19.29
N ALA A 343 45.54 32.34 -18.89
CA ALA A 343 46.41 33.10 -17.99
C ALA A 343 46.93 34.35 -18.70
N PRO A 344 47.21 35.46 -17.96
CA PRO A 344 47.78 36.66 -18.56
C PRO A 344 49.11 36.36 -19.27
N GLU A 345 49.26 36.84 -20.50
CA GLU A 345 50.43 36.56 -21.33
C GLU A 345 51.63 37.40 -20.89
N GLY A 346 52.76 36.73 -20.64
CA GLY A 346 54.03 37.38 -20.32
C GLY A 346 54.13 37.98 -18.92
N ALA A 347 55.30 38.54 -18.62
CA ALA A 347 55.56 39.23 -17.36
C ALA A 347 54.86 40.60 -17.33
N GLN A 348 54.48 41.04 -16.13
CA GLN A 348 53.94 42.38 -15.91
C GLN A 348 54.91 43.45 -16.47
N THR A 349 54.43 44.22 -17.45
CA THR A 349 55.20 45.35 -18.00
C THR A 349 55.30 46.48 -16.98
N ASN A 350 56.53 46.90 -16.66
CA ASN A 350 56.75 48.04 -15.78
C ASN A 350 56.41 49.35 -16.50
N VAL A 351 55.91 50.34 -15.76
CA VAL A 351 55.70 51.70 -16.30
C VAL A 351 57.08 52.29 -16.63
N PRO A 352 57.34 52.66 -17.89
CA PRO A 352 58.67 53.09 -18.31
C PRO A 352 58.90 54.57 -17.94
N LEU A 353 59.03 54.86 -16.64
CA LEU A 353 59.22 56.21 -16.09
C LEU A 353 60.45 56.92 -16.69
N ILE A 354 61.55 56.18 -16.90
CA ILE A 354 62.79 56.69 -17.48
C ILE A 354 62.57 57.10 -18.96
N PRO A 355 62.05 56.23 -19.85
CA PRO A 355 61.61 56.59 -21.20
C PRO A 355 60.67 57.80 -21.29
N ILE A 356 59.69 57.90 -20.39
CA ILE A 356 58.76 59.04 -20.34
C ILE A 356 59.52 60.34 -20.04
N GLY A 357 60.40 60.32 -19.04
CA GLY A 357 61.24 61.48 -18.68
C GLY A 357 62.18 61.90 -19.80
N ILE A 358 62.88 60.93 -20.42
CA ILE A 358 63.77 61.19 -21.58
C ILE A 358 62.97 61.77 -22.75
N GLY A 359 61.81 61.19 -23.06
CA GLY A 359 60.94 61.65 -24.13
C GLY A 359 60.47 63.10 -23.95
N LEU A 360 60.00 63.45 -22.75
CA LEU A 360 59.59 64.81 -22.40
C LEU A 360 60.75 65.82 -22.49
N VAL A 361 61.91 65.47 -21.95
CA VAL A 361 63.10 66.35 -21.98
C VAL A 361 63.57 66.59 -23.42
N MET A 362 63.62 65.55 -24.26
CA MET A 362 64.03 65.68 -25.67
C MET A 362 63.05 66.51 -26.51
N LEU A 363 61.76 66.49 -26.16
CA LEU A 363 60.74 67.29 -26.84
C LEU A 363 60.83 68.78 -26.48
N VAL A 364 61.16 69.09 -25.23
CA VAL A 364 61.41 70.47 -24.74
C VAL A 364 62.74 71.03 -25.26
N ALA A 365 63.80 70.24 -25.22
CA ALA A 365 65.14 70.64 -25.68
C ALA A 365 65.26 70.67 -27.22
N GLY A 366 64.44 69.91 -27.93
CA GLY A 366 64.45 69.76 -29.39
C GLY A 366 63.69 70.82 -30.18
N THR A 367 63.23 71.91 -29.55
CA THR A 367 62.41 72.97 -30.18
C THR A 367 63.05 73.66 -31.39
N GLY A 368 64.36 73.49 -31.61
CA GLY A 368 65.07 73.92 -32.82
C GLY A 368 65.70 72.81 -33.68
N TRP A 369 65.65 71.53 -33.25
CA TRP A 369 66.32 70.39 -33.90
C TRP A 369 65.33 69.22 -34.08
N ALA A 370 64.72 69.15 -35.26
CA ALA A 370 63.70 68.16 -35.62
C ALA A 370 64.07 66.68 -35.33
N PRO A 371 65.32 66.21 -35.50
CA PRO A 371 65.68 64.82 -35.20
C PRO A 371 65.52 64.46 -33.72
N LEU A 372 65.80 65.40 -32.81
CA LEU A 372 65.76 65.17 -31.36
C LEU A 372 64.31 65.06 -30.85
N ALA A 373 63.41 65.87 -31.43
CA ALA A 373 61.98 65.80 -31.17
C ALA A 373 61.37 64.46 -31.65
N LEU A 374 61.82 63.92 -32.79
CA LEU A 374 61.38 62.60 -33.29
C LEU A 374 61.79 61.45 -32.36
N VAL A 375 63.01 61.49 -31.81
CA VAL A 375 63.46 60.51 -30.80
C VAL A 375 62.61 60.64 -29.53
N GLY A 376 62.32 61.87 -29.07
CA GLY A 376 61.42 62.11 -27.95
C GLY A 376 60.02 61.53 -28.15
N LEU A 377 59.45 61.70 -29.35
CA LEU A 377 58.17 61.10 -29.73
C LEU A 377 58.22 59.57 -29.75
N ALA A 378 59.31 58.95 -30.22
CA ALA A 378 59.47 57.49 -30.20
C ALA A 378 59.50 56.92 -28.77
N PHE A 379 60.17 57.60 -27.83
CA PHE A 379 60.16 57.23 -26.42
C PHE A 379 58.77 57.34 -25.78
N LEU A 380 58.00 58.39 -26.11
CA LEU A 380 56.63 58.55 -25.66
C LEU A 380 55.67 57.52 -26.30
N ALA A 381 55.87 57.18 -27.57
CA ALA A 381 55.11 56.13 -28.26
C ALA A 381 55.36 54.75 -27.63
N TYR A 382 56.62 54.43 -27.34
CA TYR A 382 56.99 53.22 -26.58
C TYR A 382 56.36 53.22 -25.18
N ALA A 383 56.38 54.36 -24.49
CA ALA A 383 55.73 54.49 -23.19
C ALA A 383 54.21 54.27 -23.24
N GLY A 384 53.54 54.84 -24.24
CA GLY A 384 52.12 54.61 -24.50
C GLY A 384 51.80 53.14 -24.79
N PHE A 385 52.64 52.46 -25.59
CA PHE A 385 52.51 51.03 -25.85
C PHE A 385 52.67 50.18 -24.57
N ALA A 386 53.69 50.48 -23.76
CA ALA A 386 53.95 49.77 -22.51
C ALA A 386 52.82 49.95 -21.47
N ILE A 387 52.26 51.17 -21.38
CA ILE A 387 51.09 51.47 -20.53
C ILE A 387 49.86 50.71 -21.05
N ALA A 388 49.59 50.72 -22.36
CA ALA A 388 48.48 49.96 -22.93
C ALA A 388 48.63 48.44 -22.71
N ALA A 389 49.85 47.90 -22.84
CA ALA A 389 50.15 46.51 -22.53
C ALA A 389 49.90 46.19 -21.05
N ARG A 390 50.27 47.11 -20.15
CA ARG A 390 50.04 46.99 -18.71
C ARG A 390 48.56 46.95 -18.35
N VAL A 391 47.76 47.83 -18.95
CA VAL A 391 46.29 47.86 -18.76
C VAL A 391 45.67 46.55 -19.23
N ARG A 392 46.05 46.06 -20.43
CA ARG A 392 45.58 44.77 -20.95
C ARG A 392 45.95 43.60 -20.02
N TRP A 393 47.19 43.57 -19.53
CA TRP A 393 47.63 42.54 -18.60
C TRP A 393 46.87 42.57 -17.27
N ASN A 394 46.62 43.76 -16.72
CA ASN A 394 45.83 43.91 -15.50
C ASN A 394 44.39 43.41 -15.69
N ALA A 395 43.76 43.76 -16.82
CA ALA A 395 42.41 43.28 -17.15
C ALA A 395 42.36 41.75 -17.33
N GLN A 396 43.35 41.17 -18.02
CA GLN A 396 43.48 39.71 -18.14
C GLN A 396 43.70 39.03 -16.79
N LYS A 397 44.56 39.59 -15.94
CA LYS A 397 44.79 39.08 -14.59
C LYS A 397 43.52 39.13 -13.75
N GLU A 398 42.80 40.23 -13.76
CA GLU A 398 41.54 40.38 -13.03
C GLU A 398 40.51 39.35 -13.50
N ALA A 399 40.29 39.24 -14.82
CA ALA A 399 39.40 38.24 -15.41
C ALA A 399 39.81 36.81 -15.03
N PHE A 400 41.09 36.48 -15.10
CA PHE A 400 41.60 35.16 -14.72
C PHE A 400 41.41 34.87 -13.22
N THR A 401 41.72 35.83 -12.34
CA THR A 401 41.57 35.64 -10.89
C THR A 401 40.10 35.50 -10.48
N THR A 402 39.20 36.26 -11.10
CA THR A 402 37.76 36.14 -10.90
C THR A 402 37.26 34.79 -11.41
N ALA A 403 37.67 34.38 -12.63
CA ALA A 403 37.32 33.08 -13.17
C ALA A 403 37.78 31.92 -12.28
N ARG A 404 38.98 32.01 -11.67
CA ARG A 404 39.49 30.99 -10.74
C ARG A 404 38.72 30.94 -9.43
N ARG A 405 38.29 32.09 -8.90
CA ARG A 405 37.44 32.16 -7.71
C ARG A 405 36.08 31.51 -7.98
N ASP A 406 35.46 31.86 -9.10
CA ASP A 406 34.16 31.36 -9.50
C ASP A 406 34.23 29.86 -9.81
N LEU A 407 35.31 29.39 -10.46
CA LEU A 407 35.54 27.97 -10.71
C LEU A 407 35.53 27.15 -9.43
N ALA A 408 36.19 27.61 -8.36
CA ALA A 408 36.20 26.91 -7.09
C ALA A 408 34.79 26.79 -6.48
N SER A 409 33.95 27.81 -6.66
CA SER A 409 32.55 27.78 -6.20
C SER A 409 31.68 26.84 -7.02
N VAL A 410 31.85 26.85 -8.35
CA VAL A 410 31.12 25.98 -9.29
C VAL A 410 31.49 24.52 -9.04
N GLN A 411 32.77 24.23 -8.82
CA GLN A 411 33.25 22.87 -8.54
C GLN A 411 32.69 22.30 -7.23
N ARG A 412 32.53 23.13 -6.18
CA ARG A 412 31.87 22.70 -4.93
C ARG A 412 30.41 22.35 -5.16
N ARG A 413 29.65 23.28 -5.78
CA ARG A 413 28.22 23.03 -6.12
C ARG A 413 28.04 21.80 -6.99
N LEU A 414 28.96 21.58 -7.93
CA LEU A 414 28.94 20.39 -8.78
C LEU A 414 29.17 19.10 -7.98
N ALA A 415 30.02 19.12 -6.97
CA ALA A 415 30.20 17.98 -6.06
C ALA A 415 28.92 17.71 -5.25
N ASP A 416 28.34 18.75 -4.66
CA ASP A 416 27.11 18.67 -3.85
C ASP A 416 25.93 18.11 -4.69
N GLU A 417 25.73 18.61 -5.91
CA GLU A 417 24.65 18.13 -6.79
C GLU A 417 24.90 16.68 -7.27
N ARG A 418 26.17 16.26 -7.44
CA ARG A 418 26.49 14.87 -7.78
C ARG A 418 26.23 13.91 -6.61
N GLU A 419 26.49 14.35 -5.39
CA GLU A 419 26.12 13.62 -4.18
C GLU A 419 24.60 13.50 -4.08
N SER A 420 23.88 14.62 -4.19
CA SER A 420 22.40 14.62 -4.18
C SER A 420 21.80 13.74 -5.28
N ARG A 421 22.38 13.73 -6.49
CA ARG A 421 21.96 12.82 -7.57
C ARG A 421 22.10 11.35 -7.15
N THR A 422 23.17 11.02 -6.44
CA THR A 422 23.44 9.65 -5.99
C THR A 422 22.41 9.25 -4.93
N GLU A 423 22.18 10.10 -3.93
CA GLU A 423 21.15 9.89 -2.91
C GLU A 423 19.75 9.74 -3.52
N GLN A 424 19.37 10.64 -4.44
CA GLN A 424 18.08 10.56 -5.13
C GLN A 424 17.94 9.26 -5.93
N ARG A 425 19.02 8.81 -6.57
CA ARG A 425 19.02 7.54 -7.31
C ARG A 425 18.85 6.36 -6.36
N ASP A 426 19.50 6.39 -5.20
CA ASP A 426 19.38 5.32 -4.21
C ASP A 426 17.95 5.29 -3.61
N HIS A 427 17.32 6.45 -3.39
CA HIS A 427 15.92 6.54 -2.98
C HIS A 427 14.92 6.02 -4.03
N LEU A 428 15.28 5.97 -5.32
CA LEU A 428 14.43 5.40 -6.36
C LEU A 428 14.48 3.86 -6.38
N THR A 429 15.52 3.24 -5.80
CA THR A 429 15.85 1.82 -6.02
C THR A 429 15.15 0.78 -5.15
N PRO A 430 14.64 1.06 -3.92
CA PRO A 430 13.69 0.16 -3.31
C PRO A 430 12.25 0.57 -3.67
N PHE A 431 11.44 -0.42 -4.06
CA PHE A 431 9.99 -0.26 -4.02
C PHE A 431 9.57 -0.04 -2.56
N THR A 432 8.98 1.12 -2.28
CA THR A 432 8.37 1.39 -0.97
C THR A 432 6.90 1.01 -1.03
N PRO A 433 6.42 0.07 -0.20
CA PRO A 433 5.01 -0.29 -0.17
C PRO A 433 4.15 0.92 0.25
N LEU A 434 2.87 0.89 -0.14
CA LEU A 434 1.89 1.90 0.26
C LEU A 434 1.86 2.00 1.79
N ALA A 435 1.92 3.23 2.32
CA ALA A 435 1.78 3.46 3.75
C ALA A 435 0.45 2.89 4.24
N SER A 436 0.48 2.20 5.39
CA SER A 436 -0.63 1.44 5.97
C SER A 436 -1.87 2.28 6.19
#